data_AF-A0A6L2PXZ6-F1
#
_entry.id   AF-A0A6L2PXZ6-F1
#
_cell.length_a   1.000
_cell.length_b   1.000
_cell.length_c   1.000
_cell.angle_alpha   90.00
_cell.angle_beta   90.00
_cell.angle_gamma   90.00
#
_symmetry.space_group_name_H-M   'P 1'
#
loop_
_entity.id
_entity.type
_entity.pdbx_description
1 polymer ?
#
loop_
_entity_poly.entity_id
_entity_poly.type
_entity_poly.pdbx_seq_one_letter_code
_entity_poly.pdbx_strand_id
1 'polypeptide(L)'
;MSLCLAHPQNEIDEDEGVQDLGEDIEFPDGKIGAKKRAKLEAKAERKAQREAEERSREDKKKRQEQAEEERLKALEKEKQEEEQRLEAEMKARLEKERQEHEEYLKLKAAFSVEEEGYEEGGGDEEHNSLLQEFINYIKDMKVVVLEDLAAHFKLKTQNVIDRIQELQAEGLLTGVVDDRGKFIYISPDELESVARFVKQRGRVSIAELAESSNKLINLNPNIIKSLSVQN
;
A
#
# COMPACT_ATOMS: atom_id res chain seq x y z
N MET A 1 1.16 -2.92 52.17
CA MET A 1 -0.23 -2.89 52.69
C MET A 1 -0.59 -4.30 53.11
N SER A 2 -1.12 -4.41 54.33
CA SER A 2 -1.19 -5.58 55.19
C SER A 2 -1.88 -6.82 54.61
N LEU A 3 -1.31 -7.99 54.96
CA LEU A 3 -2.07 -9.23 55.09
C LEU A 3 -3.12 -9.08 56.21
N CYS A 4 -4.33 -9.57 55.95
CA CYS A 4 -5.28 -9.98 56.99
C CYS A 4 -5.85 -11.35 56.60
N LEU A 5 -5.33 -12.40 57.24
CA LEU A 5 -6.02 -13.68 57.38
C LEU A 5 -7.12 -13.48 58.44
N ALA A 6 -8.37 -13.81 58.11
CA ALA A 6 -9.46 -13.90 59.07
C ALA A 6 -10.07 -15.32 58.98
N HIS A 7 -9.79 -16.13 59.99
CA HIS A 7 -10.53 -17.36 60.29
C HIS A 7 -11.91 -16.99 60.84
N PRO A 8 -13.00 -17.66 60.43
CA PRO A 8 -14.18 -17.82 61.27
C PRO A 8 -14.08 -19.13 62.06
N GLN A 9 -14.36 -18.98 63.35
CA GLN A 9 -14.25 -19.97 64.40
C GLN A 9 -15.16 -21.18 64.18
N ASN A 10 -14.60 -22.35 64.42
CA ASN A 10 -15.32 -23.61 64.58
C ASN A 10 -16.08 -23.53 65.92
N GLU A 11 -17.37 -23.16 65.88
CA GLU A 11 -18.23 -23.31 67.05
C GLU A 11 -18.53 -24.80 67.23
N ILE A 12 -17.82 -25.35 68.22
CA ILE A 12 -18.05 -26.67 68.79
C ILE A 12 -19.31 -26.52 69.65
N ASP A 13 -20.47 -26.88 69.10
CA ASP A 13 -21.63 -27.20 69.93
C ASP A 13 -21.42 -28.60 70.51
N GLU A 14 -20.86 -28.61 71.71
CA GLU A 14 -20.99 -29.68 72.68
C GLU A 14 -22.48 -29.85 73.03
N ASP A 15 -23.21 -30.68 72.28
CA ASP A 15 -24.43 -31.29 72.81
C ASP A 15 -24.06 -32.63 73.40
N GLU A 16 -24.05 -32.61 74.72
CA GLU A 16 -23.68 -33.68 75.63
C GLU A 16 -24.22 -35.03 75.19
N GLY A 17 -23.34 -36.02 75.25
CA GLY A 17 -23.72 -37.42 75.26
C GLY A 17 -24.63 -37.69 76.45
N VAL A 18 -25.94 -37.54 76.24
CA VAL A 18 -26.94 -38.28 76.99
C VAL A 18 -26.70 -39.74 76.65
N GLN A 19 -25.97 -40.39 77.56
CA GLN A 19 -25.92 -41.83 77.72
C GLN A 19 -27.36 -42.34 77.87
N ASP A 20 -28.06 -42.54 76.74
CA ASP A 20 -29.15 -43.50 76.72
C ASP A 20 -28.47 -44.86 76.59
N LEU A 21 -28.09 -45.33 77.77
CA LEU A 21 -27.69 -46.68 78.09
C LEU A 21 -28.34 -47.64 77.11
N GLY A 22 -27.50 -48.43 76.43
CA GLY A 22 -27.91 -49.70 75.86
C GLY A 22 -28.44 -50.60 76.98
N GLU A 23 -29.65 -50.30 77.42
CA GLU A 23 -30.56 -51.27 77.99
C GLU A 23 -30.99 -52.15 76.82
N ASP A 24 -30.16 -53.18 76.58
CA ASP A 24 -30.66 -54.49 76.18
C ASP A 24 -31.77 -54.86 77.18
N ILE A 25 -32.98 -54.43 76.85
CA ILE A 25 -34.17 -55.08 77.35
C ILE A 25 -34.88 -55.65 76.14
N GLU A 26 -34.54 -56.91 75.87
CA GLU A 26 -35.49 -57.86 75.29
C GLU A 26 -36.74 -57.86 76.17
N PHE A 27 -37.69 -56.97 75.90
CA PHE A 27 -39.04 -57.10 76.40
C PHE A 27 -39.82 -57.97 75.41
N PRO A 28 -40.41 -59.08 75.88
CA PRO A 28 -41.29 -59.90 75.06
C PRO A 28 -42.55 -59.08 74.76
N ASP A 29 -42.93 -59.01 73.48
CA ASP A 29 -44.24 -58.54 72.98
C ASP A 29 -44.94 -57.48 73.86
N GLY A 30 -44.29 -56.32 74.03
CA GLY A 30 -44.74 -55.23 74.88
C GLY A 30 -45.12 -54.01 74.05
N LYS A 31 -46.43 -53.78 73.87
CA LYS A 31 -47.02 -52.63 73.16
C LYS A 31 -46.25 -51.32 73.42
N ILE A 32 -45.50 -50.85 72.41
CA ILE A 32 -44.83 -49.55 72.45
C ILE A 32 -45.89 -48.46 72.70
N GLY A 33 -45.77 -47.75 73.81
CA GLY A 33 -46.67 -46.66 74.19
C GLY A 33 -46.76 -45.61 73.08
N ALA A 34 -47.98 -45.09 72.84
CA ALA A 34 -48.29 -44.21 71.72
C ALA A 34 -47.31 -43.02 71.56
N LYS A 35 -46.80 -42.48 72.67
CA LYS A 35 -45.83 -41.37 72.69
C LYS A 35 -44.44 -41.73 72.12
N LYS A 36 -43.93 -42.95 72.36
CA LYS A 36 -42.62 -43.39 71.84
C LYS A 36 -42.69 -43.71 70.33
N ARG A 37 -43.81 -44.29 69.85
CA ARG A 37 -44.04 -44.51 68.41
C ARG A 37 -44.12 -43.20 67.63
N ALA A 38 -44.88 -42.22 68.13
CA ALA A 38 -44.96 -40.90 67.53
C ALA A 38 -43.59 -40.18 67.47
N LYS A 39 -42.73 -40.34 68.50
CA LYS A 39 -41.37 -39.76 68.49
C LYS A 39 -40.43 -40.44 67.49
N LEU A 40 -40.51 -41.76 67.34
CA LEU A 40 -39.71 -42.50 66.34
C LEU A 40 -40.17 -42.19 64.91
N GLU A 41 -41.48 -42.11 64.69
CA GLU A 41 -42.06 -41.71 63.41
C GLU A 41 -41.68 -40.27 63.05
N ALA A 42 -41.79 -39.31 63.98
CA ALA A 42 -41.35 -37.93 63.76
C ALA A 42 -39.83 -37.80 63.51
N LYS A 43 -38.98 -38.64 64.14
CA LYS A 43 -37.53 -38.66 63.89
C LYS A 43 -37.21 -39.27 62.52
N ALA A 44 -37.94 -40.32 62.11
CA ALA A 44 -37.81 -40.93 60.79
C ALA A 44 -38.28 -39.98 59.68
N GLU A 45 -39.41 -39.29 59.86
CA GLU A 45 -39.93 -38.29 58.93
C GLU A 45 -38.98 -37.08 58.81
N ARG A 46 -38.47 -36.56 59.93
CA ARG A 46 -37.47 -35.47 59.92
C ARG A 46 -36.17 -35.87 59.23
N LYS A 47 -35.73 -37.12 59.37
CA LYS A 47 -34.55 -37.66 58.66
C LYS A 47 -34.83 -37.81 57.16
N ALA A 48 -35.98 -38.36 56.79
CA ALA A 48 -36.40 -38.51 55.40
C ALA A 48 -36.57 -37.16 54.69
N GLN A 49 -37.09 -36.15 55.39
CA GLN A 49 -37.22 -34.79 54.87
C GLN A 49 -35.85 -34.15 54.58
N ARG A 50 -34.88 -34.30 55.49
CA ARG A 50 -33.51 -33.80 55.29
C ARG A 50 -32.81 -34.49 54.13
N GLU A 51 -32.93 -35.82 54.02
CA GLU A 51 -32.34 -36.60 52.91
C GLU A 51 -32.97 -36.25 51.56
N ALA A 52 -34.30 -36.08 51.51
CA ALA A 52 -35.00 -35.63 50.30
C ALA A 52 -34.60 -34.20 49.90
N GLU A 53 -34.38 -33.30 50.87
CA GLU A 53 -33.91 -31.94 50.61
C GLU A 53 -32.46 -31.92 50.11
N GLU A 54 -31.55 -32.69 50.72
CA GLU A 54 -30.15 -32.81 50.29
C GLU A 54 -30.06 -33.40 48.87
N ARG A 55 -30.81 -34.47 48.58
CA ARG A 55 -30.86 -35.06 47.23
C ARG A 55 -31.44 -34.08 46.20
N SER A 56 -32.46 -33.30 46.56
CA SER A 56 -33.02 -32.26 45.69
C SER A 56 -32.02 -31.14 45.40
N ARG A 57 -31.22 -30.75 46.41
CA ARG A 57 -30.14 -29.76 46.24
C ARG A 57 -29.03 -30.28 45.35
N GLU A 58 -28.60 -31.53 45.54
CA GLU A 58 -27.58 -32.17 44.71
C GLU A 58 -28.03 -32.36 43.25
N ASP A 59 -29.25 -32.86 43.03
CA ASP A 59 -29.81 -33.01 41.68
C ASP A 59 -29.96 -31.65 40.99
N LYS A 60 -30.38 -30.61 41.72
CA LYS A 60 -30.47 -29.25 41.19
C LYS A 60 -29.09 -28.69 40.82
N LYS A 61 -28.09 -28.87 41.69
CA LYS A 61 -26.71 -28.42 41.42
C LYS A 61 -26.13 -29.14 40.21
N LYS A 62 -26.26 -30.46 40.15
CA LYS A 62 -25.80 -31.28 39.01
C LYS A 62 -26.48 -30.87 37.70
N ARG A 63 -27.79 -30.62 37.72
CA ARG A 63 -28.53 -30.13 36.54
C ARG A 63 -28.07 -28.74 36.11
N GLN A 64 -27.75 -27.86 37.05
CA GLN A 64 -27.21 -26.53 36.76
C GLN A 64 -25.80 -26.61 36.14
N GLU A 65 -24.91 -27.42 36.72
CA GLU A 65 -23.56 -27.64 36.19
C GLU A 65 -23.59 -28.23 34.78
N GLN A 66 -24.45 -29.23 34.53
CA GLN A 66 -24.64 -29.81 33.20
C GLN A 66 -25.15 -28.78 32.18
N ALA A 67 -26.12 -27.94 32.57
CA ALA A 67 -26.64 -26.89 31.71
C ALA A 67 -25.61 -25.78 31.45
N GLU A 68 -24.77 -25.45 32.42
CA GLU A 68 -23.69 -24.48 32.26
C GLU A 68 -22.58 -25.01 31.36
N GLU A 69 -22.18 -26.28 31.53
CA GLU A 69 -21.20 -26.94 30.67
C GLU A 69 -21.68 -27.04 29.21
N GLU A 70 -22.96 -27.36 29.00
CA GLU A 70 -23.55 -27.38 27.66
C GLU A 70 -23.58 -25.97 27.03
N ARG A 71 -23.95 -24.95 27.81
CA ARG A 71 -23.90 -23.55 27.36
C ARG A 71 -22.49 -23.09 27.01
N LEU A 72 -21.50 -23.47 27.82
CA LEU A 72 -20.10 -23.10 27.57
C LEU A 72 -19.57 -23.77 26.30
N LYS A 73 -19.86 -25.07 26.11
CA LYS A 73 -19.51 -25.80 24.87
C LYS A 73 -20.19 -25.22 23.64
N ALA A 74 -21.46 -24.82 23.75
CA ALA A 74 -22.17 -24.17 22.65
C ALA A 74 -21.54 -22.82 22.27
N LEU A 75 -21.19 -22.00 23.27
CA LEU A 75 -20.54 -20.70 23.06
C LEU A 75 -19.14 -20.86 22.43
N GLU A 76 -18.35 -21.83 22.89
CA GLU A 76 -17.02 -22.10 22.32
C GLU A 76 -17.12 -22.56 20.87
N LYS A 77 -18.08 -23.42 20.55
CA LYS A 77 -18.33 -23.86 19.18
C LYS A 77 -18.79 -22.71 18.29
N GLU A 78 -19.71 -21.86 18.76
CA GLU A 78 -20.16 -20.68 18.03
C GLU A 78 -19.01 -19.72 17.73
N LYS A 79 -18.14 -19.47 18.72
CA LYS A 79 -16.96 -18.63 18.56
C LYS A 79 -15.96 -19.21 17.54
N GLN A 80 -15.73 -20.52 17.56
CA GLN A 80 -14.87 -21.18 16.57
C GLN A 80 -15.45 -21.12 15.16
N GLU A 81 -16.78 -21.29 15.02
CA GLU A 81 -17.46 -21.16 13.73
C GLU A 81 -17.42 -19.72 13.20
N GLU A 82 -17.56 -18.72 14.08
CA GLU A 82 -17.45 -17.30 13.72
C GLU A 82 -16.02 -16.94 13.29
N GLU A 83 -15.01 -17.37 14.03
CA GLU A 83 -13.60 -17.14 13.69
C GLU A 83 -13.23 -17.78 12.34
N GLN A 84 -13.65 -19.02 12.09
CA GLN A 84 -13.45 -19.67 10.80
C GLN A 84 -14.16 -18.96 9.63
N ARG A 85 -15.36 -18.42 9.86
CA ARG A 85 -16.08 -17.64 8.85
C ARG A 85 -15.35 -16.33 8.53
N LEU A 86 -14.90 -15.60 9.55
CA LEU A 86 -14.15 -14.36 9.38
C LEU A 86 -12.81 -14.60 8.66
N GLU A 87 -12.07 -15.65 9.03
CA GLU A 87 -10.83 -16.03 8.34
C GLU A 87 -11.06 -16.40 6.88
N ALA A 88 -12.12 -17.17 6.59
CA ALA A 88 -12.49 -17.52 5.22
C ALA A 88 -12.89 -16.29 4.38
N GLU A 89 -13.64 -15.35 4.96
CA GLU A 89 -14.03 -14.11 4.30
C GLU A 89 -12.82 -13.21 4.02
N MET A 90 -11.92 -13.04 4.99
CA MET A 90 -10.69 -12.28 4.82
C MET A 90 -9.79 -12.88 3.74
N LYS A 91 -9.65 -14.21 3.72
CA LYS A 91 -8.87 -14.91 2.69
C LYS A 91 -9.50 -14.77 1.31
N ALA A 92 -10.82 -14.91 1.19
CA ALA A 92 -11.53 -14.73 -0.07
C ALA A 92 -11.44 -13.29 -0.58
N ARG A 93 -11.49 -12.29 0.30
CA ARG A 93 -11.31 -10.88 -0.05
C ARG A 93 -9.89 -10.60 -0.54
N LEU A 94 -8.88 -11.10 0.14
CA LEU A 94 -7.48 -10.95 -0.25
C LEU A 94 -7.19 -11.61 -1.61
N GLU A 95 -7.74 -12.80 -1.86
CA GLU A 95 -7.58 -13.49 -3.14
C GLU A 95 -8.28 -12.74 -4.28
N LYS A 96 -9.48 -12.21 -4.04
CA LYS A 96 -10.17 -11.34 -5.00
C LYS A 96 -9.38 -10.06 -5.29
N GLU A 97 -8.87 -9.38 -4.26
CA GLU A 97 -8.07 -8.17 -4.43
C GLU A 97 -6.78 -8.45 -5.21
N ARG A 98 -6.14 -9.61 -4.99
CA ARG A 98 -4.97 -10.03 -5.78
C ARG A 98 -5.34 -10.27 -7.25
N GLN A 99 -6.44 -10.99 -7.51
CA GLN A 99 -6.93 -11.25 -8.87
C GLN A 99 -7.32 -9.93 -9.56
N GLU A 100 -8.05 -9.05 -8.89
CA GLU A 100 -8.41 -7.72 -9.40
C GLU A 100 -7.17 -6.87 -9.68
N HIS A 101 -6.12 -6.95 -8.85
CA HIS A 101 -4.86 -6.24 -9.11
C HIS A 101 -4.11 -6.81 -10.31
N GLU A 102 -4.03 -8.14 -10.42
CA GLU A 102 -3.43 -8.81 -11.58
C GLU A 102 -4.20 -8.47 -12.88
N GLU A 103 -5.54 -8.46 -12.83
CA GLU A 103 -6.40 -8.06 -13.93
C GLU A 103 -6.27 -6.57 -14.25
N TYR A 104 -6.20 -5.71 -13.24
CA TYR A 104 -5.98 -4.26 -13.40
C TYR A 104 -4.62 -4.00 -14.05
N LEU A 105 -3.55 -4.68 -13.64
CA LEU A 105 -2.24 -4.56 -14.26
C LEU A 105 -2.27 -5.04 -15.71
N LYS A 106 -2.96 -6.14 -16.00
CA LYS A 106 -3.12 -6.65 -17.36
C LYS A 106 -3.94 -5.71 -18.25
N LEU A 107 -5.04 -5.16 -17.72
CA LEU A 107 -5.88 -4.19 -18.43
C LEU A 107 -5.15 -2.87 -18.59
N LYS A 108 -4.41 -2.39 -17.59
CA LYS A 108 -3.54 -1.21 -17.68
C LYS A 108 -2.45 -1.41 -18.73
N ALA A 109 -1.82 -2.59 -18.76
CA ALA A 109 -0.82 -2.93 -19.77
C ALA A 109 -1.44 -3.00 -21.18
N ALA A 110 -2.64 -3.56 -21.32
CA ALA A 110 -3.34 -3.61 -22.61
C ALA A 110 -3.85 -2.22 -23.07
N PHE A 111 -4.39 -1.42 -22.15
CA PHE A 111 -4.88 -0.07 -22.42
C PHE A 111 -3.73 0.90 -22.75
N SER A 112 -2.58 0.76 -22.06
CA SER A 112 -1.35 1.47 -22.39
C SER A 112 -0.76 1.11 -23.75
N VAL A 113 -1.24 0.05 -24.41
CA VAL A 113 -0.75 -0.40 -25.73
C VAL A 113 -1.65 0.08 -26.88
N GLU A 114 -2.88 0.54 -26.61
CA GLU A 114 -3.78 1.04 -27.67
C GLU A 114 -3.92 2.58 -27.73
N GLU A 115 -3.38 3.32 -26.74
CA GLU A 115 -3.32 4.80 -26.73
C GLU A 115 -1.91 5.34 -27.07
N GLU A 116 -1.17 4.66 -27.94
CA GLU A 116 -0.06 5.23 -28.72
C GLU A 116 -0.21 4.73 -30.17
N GLY A 117 -0.77 5.51 -31.08
CA GLY A 117 -0.04 6.59 -31.73
C GLY A 117 0.77 7.52 -30.83
N TYR A 118 2.08 7.31 -30.82
CA TYR A 118 3.15 8.28 -30.52
C TYR A 118 3.72 8.33 -29.08
N GLU A 119 4.73 7.48 -28.87
CA GLU A 119 6.07 7.76 -28.29
C GLU A 119 6.23 7.91 -26.77
N GLU A 120 6.57 6.82 -26.08
CA GLU A 120 7.54 6.80 -24.96
C GLU A 120 8.10 5.39 -24.71
N GLY A 121 8.90 4.89 -25.66
CA GLY A 121 9.57 3.58 -25.58
C GLY A 121 11.07 3.59 -25.85
N GLY A 122 11.70 4.77 -25.86
CA GLY A 122 13.10 4.93 -26.18
C GLY A 122 13.97 5.05 -24.96
N GLY A 123 14.81 4.05 -24.68
CA GLY A 123 15.91 4.18 -23.73
C GLY A 123 16.83 5.35 -24.07
N ASP A 124 17.77 5.68 -23.18
CA ASP A 124 18.72 6.80 -23.35
C ASP A 124 19.35 6.85 -24.76
N GLU A 125 19.53 5.71 -25.43
CA GLU A 125 20.02 5.61 -26.81
C GLU A 125 19.10 6.26 -27.86
N GLU A 126 17.78 6.07 -27.77
CA GLU A 126 16.81 6.70 -28.70
C GLU A 126 16.74 8.21 -28.47
N HIS A 127 16.78 8.65 -27.20
CA HIS A 127 16.85 10.07 -26.87
C HIS A 127 18.13 10.71 -27.42
N ASN A 128 19.28 10.05 -27.27
CA ASN A 128 20.53 10.51 -27.88
C ASN A 128 20.47 10.53 -29.41
N SER A 129 19.81 9.54 -30.03
CA SER A 129 19.58 9.50 -31.48
C SER A 129 18.77 10.71 -31.96
N LEU A 130 17.66 11.00 -31.28
CA LEU A 130 16.76 12.12 -31.60
C LEU A 130 17.47 13.48 -31.42
N LEU A 131 18.27 13.63 -30.37
CA LEU A 131 19.08 14.83 -30.16
C LEU A 131 20.13 15.01 -31.27
N GLN A 132 20.77 13.93 -31.70
CA GLN A 132 21.74 13.98 -32.79
C GLN A 132 21.07 14.37 -34.12
N GLU A 133 19.89 13.82 -34.41
CA GLU A 133 19.07 14.20 -35.57
C GLU A 133 18.66 15.67 -35.52
N PHE A 134 18.26 16.17 -34.35
CA PHE A 134 17.93 17.58 -34.11
C PHE A 134 19.11 18.51 -34.45
N ILE A 135 20.30 18.18 -33.94
CA ILE A 135 21.52 18.94 -34.21
C ILE A 135 21.87 18.88 -35.71
N ASN A 136 21.78 17.72 -36.34
CA ASN A 136 22.09 17.54 -37.75
C ASN A 136 21.14 18.34 -38.64
N TYR A 137 19.84 18.29 -38.36
CA TYR A 137 18.83 19.06 -39.10
C TYR A 137 19.13 20.56 -39.09
N ILE A 138 19.48 21.11 -37.92
CA ILE A 138 19.86 22.52 -37.77
C ILE A 138 21.14 22.83 -38.56
N LYS A 139 22.15 21.95 -38.49
CA LYS A 139 23.42 22.12 -39.21
C LYS A 139 23.25 22.08 -40.73
N ASP A 140 22.32 21.27 -41.23
CA ASP A 140 22.06 21.10 -42.66
C ASP A 140 21.24 22.25 -43.24
N MET A 141 20.19 22.70 -42.54
CA MET A 141 19.36 23.83 -42.97
C MET A 141 20.07 25.17 -42.83
N LYS A 142 20.97 25.32 -41.84
CA LYS A 142 21.62 26.57 -41.41
C LYS A 142 20.66 27.65 -40.89
N VAL A 143 19.58 27.93 -41.59
CA VAL A 143 18.53 28.87 -41.19
C VAL A 143 17.25 28.08 -40.95
N VAL A 144 16.76 28.10 -39.72
CA VAL A 144 15.60 27.30 -39.29
C VAL A 144 14.56 28.19 -38.62
N VAL A 145 13.29 28.03 -38.99
CA VAL A 145 12.16 28.63 -38.27
C VAL A 145 11.83 27.74 -37.07
N LEU A 146 11.74 28.32 -35.88
CA LEU A 146 11.53 27.55 -34.64
C LEU A 146 10.18 26.81 -34.63
N GLU A 147 9.16 27.36 -35.30
CA GLU A 147 7.85 26.72 -35.46
C GLU A 147 7.93 25.46 -36.33
N ASP A 148 8.67 25.52 -37.45
CA ASP A 148 8.86 24.36 -38.34
C ASP A 148 9.65 23.26 -37.63
N LEU A 149 10.67 23.66 -36.85
CA LEU A 149 11.45 22.75 -36.03
C LEU A 149 10.59 22.09 -34.94
N ALA A 150 9.74 22.87 -34.28
CA ALA A 150 8.76 22.38 -33.31
C ALA A 150 7.77 21.39 -33.95
N ALA A 151 7.28 21.69 -35.15
CA ALA A 151 6.39 20.79 -35.90
C ALA A 151 7.09 19.50 -36.33
N HIS A 152 8.36 19.57 -36.76
CA HIS A 152 9.14 18.42 -37.21
C HIS A 152 9.40 17.41 -36.07
N PHE A 153 9.74 17.92 -34.87
CA PHE A 153 10.02 17.10 -33.69
C PHE A 153 8.80 16.92 -32.77
N LYS A 154 7.63 17.44 -33.16
CA LYS A 154 6.39 17.46 -32.38
C LYS A 154 6.56 18.00 -30.95
N LEU A 155 7.42 18.99 -30.79
CA LEU A 155 7.68 19.67 -29.51
C LEU A 155 6.95 21.01 -29.45
N LYS A 156 6.74 21.53 -28.24
CA LYS A 156 6.33 22.94 -28.06
C LYS A 156 7.48 23.85 -28.47
N THR A 157 7.17 24.99 -29.10
CA THR A 157 8.18 25.98 -29.51
C THR A 157 9.06 26.46 -28.35
N GLN A 158 8.49 26.60 -27.14
CA GLN A 158 9.27 26.95 -25.93
C GLN A 158 10.31 25.87 -25.59
N ASN A 159 9.92 24.59 -25.61
CA ASN A 159 10.85 23.48 -25.36
C ASN A 159 11.98 23.43 -26.40
N VAL A 160 11.70 23.81 -27.66
CA VAL A 160 12.72 23.90 -28.72
C VAL A 160 13.71 25.03 -28.42
N ILE A 161 13.23 26.18 -27.94
CA ILE A 161 14.08 27.31 -27.53
C ILE A 161 14.98 26.89 -26.37
N ASP A 162 14.41 26.28 -25.34
CA ASP A 162 15.14 25.83 -24.16
C ASP A 162 16.23 24.82 -24.54
N ARG A 163 15.89 23.82 -25.38
CA ARG A 163 16.88 22.84 -25.91
C ARG A 163 18.00 23.51 -26.70
N ILE A 164 17.69 24.50 -27.54
CA ILE A 164 18.72 25.24 -28.28
C ILE A 164 19.64 26.00 -27.31
N GLN A 165 19.10 26.62 -26.27
CA GLN A 165 19.88 27.33 -25.26
C GLN A 165 20.77 26.38 -24.45
N GLU A 166 20.27 25.21 -24.08
CA GLU A 166 21.04 24.15 -23.42
C GLU A 166 22.19 23.66 -24.31
N LEU A 167 21.92 23.34 -25.58
CA LEU A 167 22.94 22.93 -26.54
C LEU A 167 23.99 24.02 -26.82
N GLN A 168 23.60 25.29 -26.71
CA GLN A 168 24.54 26.42 -26.77
C GLN A 168 25.38 26.54 -25.51
N ALA A 169 24.80 26.31 -24.33
CA ALA A 169 25.53 26.31 -23.05
C ALA A 169 26.57 25.18 -22.97
N GLU A 170 26.25 24.02 -23.55
CA GLU A 170 27.16 22.88 -23.69
C GLU A 170 28.22 23.07 -24.79
N GLY A 171 28.03 24.05 -25.68
CA GLY A 171 28.93 24.32 -26.80
C GLY A 171 28.83 23.32 -27.96
N LEU A 172 27.78 22.49 -27.98
CA LEU A 172 27.51 21.56 -29.08
C LEU A 172 26.92 22.27 -30.31
N LEU A 173 26.21 23.38 -30.07
CA LEU A 173 25.57 24.19 -31.09
C LEU A 173 25.96 25.66 -30.94
N THR A 174 26.28 26.33 -32.05
CA THR A 174 26.63 27.75 -32.07
C THR A 174 25.71 28.47 -33.06
N GLY A 175 25.10 29.57 -32.63
CA GLY A 175 24.16 30.29 -33.48
C GLY A 175 23.51 31.49 -32.79
N VAL A 176 22.65 32.17 -33.53
CA VAL A 176 21.91 33.35 -33.06
C VAL A 176 20.42 33.12 -33.23
N VAL A 177 19.64 33.45 -32.20
CA VAL A 177 18.18 33.46 -32.23
C VAL A 177 17.71 34.88 -32.54
N ASP A 178 16.88 35.02 -33.57
CA ASP A 178 16.18 36.25 -33.94
C ASP A 178 14.89 36.39 -33.09
N ASP A 179 14.50 37.63 -32.75
CA ASP A 179 13.27 37.91 -31.99
C ASP A 179 11.99 37.47 -32.72
N ARG A 180 12.13 37.25 -34.04
CA ARG A 180 11.08 36.74 -34.94
C ARG A 180 10.95 35.21 -34.94
N GLY A 181 11.65 34.49 -34.06
CA GLY A 181 11.57 33.04 -33.97
C GLY A 181 12.33 32.30 -35.07
N LYS A 182 13.44 32.87 -35.55
CA LYS A 182 14.36 32.20 -36.48
C LYS A 182 15.68 31.91 -35.78
N PHE A 183 16.22 30.73 -36.02
CA PHE A 183 17.55 30.33 -35.58
C PHE A 183 18.51 30.28 -36.75
N ILE A 184 19.68 30.90 -36.59
CA ILE A 184 20.77 30.83 -37.58
C ILE A 184 21.94 30.10 -36.94
N TYR A 185 22.24 28.91 -37.46
CA TYR A 185 23.44 28.16 -37.11
C TYR A 185 24.66 28.77 -37.78
N ILE A 186 25.71 28.99 -36.99
CA ILE A 186 27.01 29.50 -37.42
C ILE A 186 28.02 28.46 -37.02
N SER A 187 28.82 27.93 -37.94
CA SER A 187 29.83 26.95 -37.56
C SER A 187 30.93 27.59 -36.71
N PRO A 188 31.62 26.81 -35.85
CA PRO A 188 32.77 27.33 -35.09
C PRO A 188 33.84 27.97 -35.99
N ASP A 189 34.07 27.43 -37.19
CA ASP A 189 35.03 27.96 -38.16
C ASP A 189 34.59 29.33 -38.73
N GLU A 190 33.29 29.50 -38.98
CA GLU A 190 32.70 30.75 -39.45
C GLU A 190 32.80 31.81 -38.34
N LEU A 191 32.48 31.43 -37.10
CA LEU A 191 32.61 32.30 -35.93
C LEU A 191 34.07 32.74 -35.72
N GLU A 192 35.03 31.82 -35.86
CA GLU A 192 36.45 32.15 -35.72
C GLU A 192 36.93 33.09 -36.83
N SER A 193 36.47 32.89 -38.06
CA SER A 193 36.79 33.75 -39.20
C SER A 193 36.29 35.19 -38.98
N VAL A 194 35.07 35.35 -38.45
CA VAL A 194 34.53 36.64 -38.03
C VAL A 194 35.35 37.23 -36.87
N ALA A 195 35.71 36.42 -35.88
CA ALA A 195 36.53 36.87 -34.75
C ALA A 195 37.92 37.36 -35.19
N ARG A 196 38.57 36.66 -36.14
CA ARG A 196 39.85 37.10 -36.73
C ARG A 196 39.70 38.41 -37.48
N PHE A 197 38.64 38.58 -38.27
CA PHE A 197 38.36 39.82 -38.98
C PHE A 197 38.22 41.02 -38.02
N VAL A 198 37.46 40.85 -36.94
CA VAL A 198 37.27 41.89 -35.92
C VAL A 198 38.59 42.22 -35.21
N LYS A 199 39.36 41.20 -34.83
CA LYS A 199 40.67 41.37 -34.15
C LYS A 199 41.70 42.08 -35.03
N GLN A 200 41.75 41.78 -36.32
CA GLN A 200 42.73 42.38 -37.25
C GLN A 200 42.42 43.85 -37.55
N ARG A 201 41.14 44.20 -37.70
CA ARG A 201 40.71 45.58 -38.00
C ARG A 201 40.64 46.46 -36.75
N GLY A 202 40.41 45.88 -35.57
CA GLY A 202 40.34 46.56 -34.28
C GLY A 202 39.07 47.39 -34.10
N ARG A 203 38.83 48.37 -34.98
CA ARG A 203 37.59 49.15 -35.05
C ARG A 203 36.86 48.77 -36.34
N VAL A 204 35.66 48.23 -36.22
CA VAL A 204 34.83 47.80 -37.35
C VAL A 204 33.48 48.49 -37.24
N SER A 205 33.04 49.12 -38.32
CA SER A 205 31.68 49.66 -38.40
C SER A 205 30.67 48.54 -38.69
N ILE A 206 29.41 48.71 -38.26
CA ILE A 206 28.35 47.71 -38.48
C ILE A 206 28.15 47.45 -39.99
N ALA A 207 28.30 48.48 -40.83
CA ALA A 207 28.18 48.35 -42.28
C ALA A 207 29.29 47.46 -42.87
N GLU A 208 30.54 47.67 -42.47
CA GLU A 208 31.68 46.83 -42.91
C GLU A 208 31.59 45.41 -42.39
N LEU A 209 31.11 45.23 -41.15
CA LEU A 209 30.89 43.91 -40.57
C LEU A 209 29.81 43.18 -41.36
N ALA A 210 28.69 43.81 -41.67
CA ALA A 210 27.62 43.20 -42.45
C ALA A 210 28.09 42.79 -43.87
N GLU A 211 28.84 43.65 -44.56
CA GLU A 211 29.39 43.32 -45.88
C GLU A 211 30.38 42.14 -45.83
N SER A 212 31.20 42.10 -44.77
CA SER A 212 32.19 41.04 -44.58
C SER A 212 31.53 39.74 -44.08
N SER A 213 30.51 39.82 -43.23
CA SER A 213 29.73 38.68 -42.74
C SER A 213 29.04 37.93 -43.87
N ASN A 214 28.53 38.63 -44.90
CA ASN A 214 27.98 37.98 -46.09
C ASN A 214 29.00 37.14 -46.88
N LYS A 215 30.31 37.44 -46.76
CA LYS A 215 31.40 36.67 -47.39
C LYS A 215 31.92 35.56 -46.48
N LEU A 216 31.84 35.75 -45.17
CA LEU A 216 32.39 34.84 -44.16
C LEU A 216 31.39 33.77 -43.71
N ILE A 217 30.08 34.03 -43.82
CA ILE A 217 29.02 33.13 -43.39
C ILE A 217 28.24 32.67 -44.62
N ASN A 218 28.27 31.37 -44.89
CA ASN A 218 27.48 30.77 -45.97
C ASN A 218 26.14 30.28 -45.39
N LEU A 219 25.05 30.95 -45.74
CA LEU A 219 23.69 30.62 -45.30
C LEU A 219 22.97 29.62 -46.21
N ASN A 220 23.64 29.12 -47.25
CA ASN A 220 23.05 28.13 -48.14
C ASN A 220 22.94 26.76 -47.43
N PRO A 221 21.78 26.10 -47.49
CA PRO A 221 21.60 24.82 -46.84
C PRO A 221 22.43 23.73 -47.54
N ASN A 222 23.00 22.80 -46.78
CA ASN A 222 23.85 21.72 -47.30
C ASN A 222 23.08 20.57 -47.98
N ILE A 223 21.77 20.74 -48.23
CA ILE A 223 20.86 19.74 -48.83
C ILE A 223 21.41 19.18 -50.17
N ILE A 224 22.22 19.97 -50.89
CA ILE A 224 22.72 19.60 -52.23
C ILE A 224 23.76 18.46 -52.17
N LYS A 225 24.43 18.23 -51.03
CA LYS A 225 25.43 17.16 -50.91
C LYS A 225 24.84 15.75 -50.84
N SER A 226 23.62 15.57 -50.33
CA SER A 226 23.01 14.23 -50.20
C SER A 226 22.40 13.71 -51.50
N LEU A 227 21.94 14.59 -52.39
CA LEU A 227 21.37 14.22 -53.70
C LEU A 227 22.43 13.86 -54.75
N SER A 228 23.69 14.23 -54.54
CA SER A 228 24.77 14.06 -55.54
C SER A 228 25.49 12.70 -55.44
N VAL A 229 25.15 11.85 -54.47
CA VAL A 229 25.84 10.56 -54.21
C VAL A 229 25.10 9.36 -54.82
N GLN A 230 23.97 9.58 -55.50
CA GLN A 230 23.14 8.49 -56.07
C GLN A 230 23.09 8.44 -57.61
N ASN A 231 24.00 9.10 -58.32
CA ASN A 231 24.14 8.94 -59.78
C ASN A 231 25.43 8.21 -60.16
#